data_AF-A0A5C7Z6U6-F1
#
_entry.id   AF-A0A5C7Z6U6-F1
#
_cell.length_a   1.000
_cell.length_b   1.000
_cell.length_c   1.000
_cell.angle_alpha   90.00
_cell.angle_beta   90.00
_cell.angle_gamma   90.00
#
_symmetry.space_group_name_H-M   'P 1'
#
loop_
_entity.id
_entity.type
_entity.pdbx_description
1 polymer ?
#
loop_
_entity_poly.entity_id
_entity_poly.type
_entity_poly.pdbx_seq_one_letter_code
_entity_poly.pdbx_strand_id
1 'polypeptide(L)'
;MKRVVVGLSGGVDSSVAAYLLKEQGYEVIGLFMKNWHDDSVTISNECPWLEDSNDALLVAEKLGIPFQTVDLSDQYKEKIVDYMFNEYEKGRTPNPDVLCNREIKFDVFMKIAMSLGADYVATGHYCRKGTVEKEGKEIYQLLAGKDGNKDQSYFLCQLSQDQLSKALFPIGELTKPEVREIAAKLDLITAEKKDSQGLCFIGKVRLPEFLQQKLQPKEGIIVEIPAEAAIYNQEKPQLNSEEEAFAYESRRIDYLKVPGKVVGKHQGAHYFTKGQRKGLNVGGTKEPLFIIETDVEKNIVYTGQGNQHPGLFKKALFIANDEVHWIREDLALQEGDKMEVMARIRYRQPLQKATLHQFKEGMYVVFENPQSAITEGQFVAWHQGEEILGSGVIA
;
A
#
# COMPACT_ATOMS: atom_id res chain seq x y z
N MET A 1 -0.32 5.30 35.35
CA MET A 1 -1.05 5.69 34.13
C MET A 1 -0.15 5.33 32.97
N LYS A 2 -0.65 4.59 31.96
CA LYS A 2 0.18 4.25 30.80
C LYS A 2 0.27 5.44 29.86
N ARG A 3 1.43 5.63 29.22
CA ARG A 3 1.70 6.73 28.31
C ARG A 3 1.56 6.30 26.85
N VAL A 4 0.89 7.13 26.05
CA VAL A 4 0.67 6.90 24.63
C VAL A 4 1.12 8.10 23.84
N VAL A 5 1.99 7.88 22.86
CA VAL A 5 2.35 8.91 21.88
C VAL A 5 1.50 8.72 20.63
N VAL A 6 0.74 9.74 20.27
CA VAL A 6 -0.18 9.73 19.13
C VAL A 6 0.43 10.51 17.97
N GLY A 7 0.53 9.86 16.81
CA GLY A 7 0.92 10.53 15.57
C GLY A 7 -0.20 11.49 15.13
N LEU A 8 -0.05 12.77 15.44
CA LEU A 8 -0.99 13.81 15.03
C LEU A 8 -0.58 14.34 13.66
N SER A 9 -1.41 14.06 12.65
CA SER A 9 -1.12 14.41 11.24
C SER A 9 -1.74 15.74 10.80
N GLY A 10 -2.45 16.43 11.68
CA GLY A 10 -3.32 17.55 11.31
C GLY A 10 -4.64 17.13 10.65
N GLY A 11 -4.94 15.82 10.59
CA GLY A 11 -6.20 15.26 10.11
C GLY A 11 -7.15 14.85 11.23
N VAL A 12 -8.45 14.85 10.93
CA VAL A 12 -9.54 14.55 11.88
C VAL A 12 -9.40 13.18 12.57
N ASP A 13 -8.86 12.20 11.86
CA ASP A 13 -8.74 10.82 12.34
C ASP A 13 -7.76 10.71 13.49
N SER A 14 -6.58 11.33 13.36
CA SER A 14 -5.60 11.40 14.44
C SER A 14 -6.07 12.26 15.61
N SER A 15 -6.84 13.32 15.36
CA SER A 15 -7.40 14.19 16.39
C SER A 15 -8.37 13.43 17.30
N VAL A 16 -9.31 12.70 16.69
CA VAL A 16 -10.28 11.89 17.44
C VAL A 16 -9.60 10.70 18.11
N ALA A 17 -8.59 10.09 17.49
CA ALA A 17 -7.81 9.04 18.13
C ALA A 17 -7.15 9.52 19.44
N ALA A 18 -6.54 10.71 19.44
CA ALA A 18 -5.93 11.30 20.63
C ALA A 18 -6.98 11.61 21.72
N TYR A 19 -8.13 12.16 21.33
CA TYR A 19 -9.25 12.40 22.25
C TYR A 19 -9.73 11.11 22.92
N LEU A 20 -10.00 10.05 22.14
CA LEU A 20 -10.50 8.78 22.68
C LEU A 20 -9.51 8.15 23.68
N LEU A 21 -8.21 8.24 23.42
CA LEU A 21 -7.20 7.74 24.35
C LEU A 21 -7.15 8.56 25.64
N LYS A 22 -7.32 9.88 25.54
CA LYS A 22 -7.40 10.74 26.73
C LYS A 22 -8.61 10.37 27.59
N GLU A 23 -9.78 10.16 26.96
CA GLU A 23 -11.00 9.74 27.65
C GLU A 23 -10.89 8.35 28.29
N GLN A 24 -10.08 7.46 27.69
CA GLN A 24 -9.76 6.14 28.27
C GLN A 24 -8.77 6.21 29.45
N GLY A 25 -8.27 7.39 29.81
CA GLY A 25 -7.39 7.60 30.95
C GLY A 25 -5.90 7.32 30.67
N TYR A 26 -5.47 7.42 29.40
CA TYR A 26 -4.04 7.38 29.05
C TYR A 26 -3.38 8.75 29.23
N GLU A 27 -2.08 8.76 29.55
CA GLU A 27 -1.25 9.96 29.43
C GLU A 27 -0.88 10.15 27.96
N VAL A 28 -1.58 11.06 27.29
CA VAL A 28 -1.46 11.25 25.84
C VAL A 28 -0.46 12.37 25.51
N ILE A 29 0.47 12.09 24.61
CA ILE A 29 1.38 13.06 24.01
C ILE A 29 1.16 13.08 22.49
N GLY A 30 0.91 14.24 21.92
CA GLY A 30 0.82 14.43 20.47
C GLY A 30 2.20 14.64 19.85
N LEU A 31 2.46 13.97 18.74
CA LEU A 31 3.70 14.14 17.98
C LEU A 31 3.40 14.27 16.49
N PHE A 32 3.90 15.34 15.86
CA PHE A 32 3.80 15.58 14.42
C PHE A 32 5.10 15.19 13.70
N MET A 33 4.98 14.37 12.66
CA MET A 33 6.11 13.92 11.86
C MET A 33 6.27 14.80 10.61
N LYS A 34 7.35 15.58 10.55
CA LYS A 34 7.76 16.31 9.34
C LYS A 34 8.63 15.39 8.49
N ASN A 35 8.02 14.75 7.50
CA ASN A 35 8.67 13.70 6.68
C ASN A 35 9.16 14.20 5.30
N TRP A 36 8.65 15.32 4.82
CA TRP A 36 9.06 15.88 3.53
C TRP A 36 8.88 17.40 3.54
N HIS A 37 9.82 18.11 2.91
CA HIS A 37 9.80 19.56 2.81
C HIS A 37 10.42 20.07 1.48
N ASP A 38 10.56 19.19 0.48
CA ASP A 38 11.00 19.63 -0.85
C ASP A 38 9.77 20.10 -1.64
N ASP A 39 9.63 21.41 -1.71
CA ASP A 39 8.51 22.11 -2.34
C ASP A 39 8.69 22.24 -3.86
N SER A 40 9.82 21.80 -4.45
CA SER A 40 10.07 21.92 -5.89
C SER A 40 9.14 21.06 -6.76
N VAL A 41 8.43 20.10 -6.16
CA VAL A 41 7.63 19.07 -6.85
C VAL A 41 6.16 19.01 -6.43
N THR A 42 5.74 19.90 -5.53
CA THR A 42 4.34 20.02 -5.11
C THR A 42 3.55 20.86 -6.12
N ILE A 43 2.29 20.49 -6.36
CA ILE A 43 1.42 21.22 -7.31
C ILE A 43 1.12 22.66 -6.82
N SER A 44 1.28 22.92 -5.52
CA SER A 44 1.19 24.26 -4.91
C SER A 44 2.54 24.70 -4.32
N ASN A 45 2.82 26.02 -4.40
CA ASN A 45 3.94 26.70 -3.71
C ASN A 45 3.70 26.87 -2.19
N GLU A 46 2.69 26.19 -1.65
CA GLU A 46 2.39 26.19 -0.22
C GLU A 46 3.17 25.05 0.42
N CYS A 47 3.66 25.23 1.63
CA CYS A 47 4.28 24.16 2.41
C CYS A 47 3.16 23.40 3.17
N PRO A 48 2.55 22.33 2.62
CA PRO A 48 1.38 21.69 3.24
C PRO A 48 1.64 21.17 4.66
N TRP A 49 2.89 20.80 4.97
CA TRP A 49 3.24 20.33 6.31
C TRP A 49 3.08 21.40 7.40
N LEU A 50 3.20 22.69 7.05
CA LEU A 50 3.13 23.79 8.02
C LEU A 50 1.69 24.01 8.48
N GLU A 51 0.73 23.96 7.55
CA GLU A 51 -0.70 24.01 7.87
C GLU A 51 -1.12 22.77 8.68
N ASP A 52 -0.71 21.57 8.25
CA ASP A 52 -1.01 20.33 8.96
C ASP A 52 -0.42 20.32 10.39
N SER A 53 0.81 20.84 10.56
CA SER A 53 1.44 20.97 11.88
C SER A 53 0.72 21.98 12.78
N ASN A 54 0.23 23.09 12.22
CA ASN A 54 -0.54 24.08 12.96
C ASN A 54 -1.90 23.50 13.41
N ASP A 55 -2.59 22.79 12.53
CA ASP A 55 -3.84 22.10 12.89
C ASP A 55 -3.62 21.07 14.01
N ALA A 56 -2.52 20.31 13.93
CA ALA A 56 -2.15 19.35 14.95
C ALA A 56 -1.86 20.02 16.31
N LEU A 57 -1.18 21.17 16.31
CA LEU A 57 -0.94 21.98 17.51
C LEU A 57 -2.25 22.48 18.13
N LEU A 58 -3.15 23.06 17.33
CA LEU A 58 -4.44 23.57 17.81
C LEU A 58 -5.32 22.46 18.40
N VAL A 59 -5.29 21.27 17.79
CA VAL A 59 -5.95 20.08 18.35
C VAL A 59 -5.33 19.71 19.69
N ALA A 60 -4.00 19.66 19.79
CA ALA A 60 -3.32 19.32 21.03
C ALA A 60 -3.62 20.33 22.16
N GLU A 61 -3.66 21.63 21.86
CA GLU A 61 -4.05 22.69 22.79
C GLU A 61 -5.50 22.52 23.26
N LYS A 62 -6.44 22.30 22.33
CA LYS A 62 -7.86 22.06 22.64
C LYS A 62 -8.04 20.82 23.53
N LEU A 63 -7.26 19.77 23.26
CA LEU A 63 -7.25 18.55 24.05
C LEU A 63 -6.41 18.67 25.32
N GLY A 64 -5.69 19.77 25.56
CA GLY A 64 -4.80 19.94 26.71
C GLY A 64 -3.75 18.82 26.84
N ILE A 65 -3.15 18.41 25.73
CA ILE A 65 -2.08 17.39 25.68
C ILE A 65 -0.75 18.02 25.23
N PRO A 66 0.42 17.54 25.71
CA PRO A 66 1.71 17.98 25.21
C PRO A 66 1.85 17.70 23.71
N PHE A 67 2.51 18.61 22.99
CA PHE A 67 2.73 18.51 21.55
C PHE A 67 4.19 18.75 21.20
N GLN A 68 4.72 17.93 20.29
CA GLN A 68 6.05 18.11 19.73
C GLN A 68 6.08 17.80 18.24
N THR A 69 7.02 18.42 17.54
CA THR A 69 7.31 18.13 16.13
C THR A 69 8.66 17.46 16.03
N VAL A 70 8.76 16.43 15.19
CA VAL A 70 10.03 15.77 14.88
C VAL A 70 10.26 15.77 13.37
N ASP A 71 11.50 16.03 12.97
CA ASP A 71 11.92 15.98 11.56
C ASP A 71 12.44 14.57 11.27
N LEU A 72 11.75 13.86 10.37
CA LEU A 72 12.15 12.52 9.89
C LEU A 72 12.43 12.53 8.38
N SER A 73 12.72 13.71 7.80
CA SER A 73 12.90 13.86 6.36
C SER A 73 14.04 13.01 5.80
N ASP A 74 15.15 12.90 6.52
CA ASP A 74 16.29 12.07 6.12
C ASP A 74 15.91 10.58 6.07
N GLN A 75 15.27 10.08 7.14
CA GLN A 75 14.83 8.68 7.23
C GLN A 75 13.74 8.37 6.20
N TYR A 76 12.81 9.31 5.97
CA TYR A 76 11.76 9.17 4.98
C TYR A 76 12.33 9.12 3.56
N LYS A 77 13.29 9.99 3.26
CA LYS A 77 13.98 10.00 1.96
C LYS A 77 14.68 8.67 1.70
N GLU A 78 15.50 8.21 2.65
CA GLU A 78 16.25 6.97 2.53
C GLU A 78 15.34 5.74 2.42
N LYS A 79 14.37 5.59 3.33
CA LYS A 79 13.56 4.37 3.44
C LYS A 79 12.40 4.31 2.46
N ILE A 80 11.87 5.44 2.02
CA ILE A 80 10.65 5.49 1.19
C ILE A 80 10.95 6.04 -0.21
N VAL A 81 11.56 7.22 -0.30
CA VAL A 81 11.74 7.91 -1.58
C VAL A 81 12.79 7.20 -2.45
N ASP A 82 13.96 6.90 -1.90
CA ASP A 82 15.03 6.22 -2.62
C ASP A 82 14.63 4.80 -3.03
N TYR A 83 13.92 4.08 -2.15
CA TYR A 83 13.28 2.81 -2.48
C TYR A 83 12.32 2.96 -3.67
N MET A 84 11.45 3.96 -3.64
CA MET A 84 10.46 4.18 -4.69
C MET A 84 11.14 4.43 -6.05
N PHE A 85 12.19 5.26 -6.09
CA PHE A 85 12.96 5.50 -7.31
C PHE A 85 13.59 4.21 -7.87
N ASN A 86 14.22 3.41 -7.01
CA ASN A 86 14.84 2.14 -7.39
C ASN A 86 13.83 1.12 -7.94
N GLU A 87 12.63 1.05 -7.39
CA GLU A 87 11.58 0.15 -7.89
C GLU A 87 11.03 0.59 -9.24
N TYR A 88 10.78 1.90 -9.43
CA TYR A 88 10.37 2.42 -10.72
C TYR A 88 11.45 2.26 -11.80
N GLU A 89 12.73 2.43 -11.44
CA GLU A 89 13.85 2.18 -12.36
C GLU A 89 13.85 0.74 -12.89
N LYS A 90 13.46 -0.23 -12.05
CA LYS A 90 13.29 -1.65 -12.41
C LYS A 90 11.97 -1.96 -13.12
N GLY A 91 11.11 -0.96 -13.35
CA GLY A 91 9.79 -1.15 -13.95
C GLY A 91 8.76 -1.80 -13.03
N ARG A 92 8.97 -1.75 -11.72
CA ARG A 92 8.01 -2.18 -10.70
C ARG A 92 7.24 -0.98 -10.18
N THR A 93 6.02 -1.20 -9.71
CA THR A 93 5.18 -0.16 -9.10
C THR A 93 5.11 -0.38 -7.59
N PRO A 94 5.93 0.30 -6.79
CA PRO A 94 5.95 0.13 -5.34
C PRO A 94 4.68 0.66 -4.66
N ASN A 95 4.44 0.22 -3.43
CA ASN A 95 3.45 0.83 -2.53
C ASN A 95 4.15 1.55 -1.35
N PRO A 96 4.47 2.85 -1.48
CA PRO A 96 5.22 3.57 -0.45
C PRO A 96 4.45 3.75 0.86
N ASP A 97 3.11 3.69 0.84
CA ASP A 97 2.29 3.86 2.04
C ASP A 97 2.41 2.64 2.99
N VAL A 98 2.48 1.43 2.43
CA VAL A 98 2.75 0.20 3.20
C VAL A 98 4.11 0.31 3.90
N LEU A 99 5.15 0.70 3.16
CA LEU A 99 6.48 0.86 3.71
C LEU A 99 6.56 2.02 4.71
N CYS A 100 5.88 3.13 4.46
CA CYS A 100 5.84 4.26 5.40
C CYS A 100 5.27 3.83 6.76
N ASN A 101 4.23 2.98 6.77
CA ASN A 101 3.73 2.42 8.02
C ASN A 101 4.79 1.53 8.69
N ARG A 102 5.39 0.57 7.98
CA ARG A 102 6.38 -0.36 8.55
C ARG A 102 7.64 0.35 9.05
N GLU A 103 8.21 1.23 8.23
CA GLU A 103 9.56 1.78 8.37
C GLU A 103 9.59 3.16 9.06
N ILE A 104 8.52 3.94 8.98
CA ILE A 104 8.47 5.29 9.55
C ILE A 104 7.55 5.31 10.76
N LYS A 105 6.25 5.02 10.58
CA LYS A 105 5.26 5.18 11.66
C LYS A 105 5.40 4.15 12.77
N PHE A 106 5.72 2.90 12.44
CA PHE A 106 5.84 1.81 13.42
C PHE A 106 7.29 1.35 13.63
N ASP A 107 8.28 2.06 13.07
CA ASP A 107 9.69 1.86 13.42
C ASP A 107 10.32 3.15 13.96
N VAL A 108 10.66 4.11 13.11
CA VAL A 108 11.35 5.34 13.53
C VAL A 108 10.54 6.15 14.54
N PHE A 109 9.27 6.45 14.23
CA PHE A 109 8.36 7.16 15.14
C PHE A 109 8.14 6.39 16.45
N MET A 110 7.99 5.07 16.36
CA MET A 110 7.81 4.22 17.53
C MET A 110 9.05 4.25 18.43
N LYS A 111 10.26 4.16 17.89
CA LYS A 111 11.51 4.28 18.64
C LYS A 111 11.62 5.64 19.35
N ILE A 112 11.25 6.73 18.67
CA ILE A 112 11.22 8.07 19.28
C ILE A 112 10.20 8.10 20.43
N ALA A 113 8.97 7.60 20.21
CA ALA A 113 7.96 7.53 21.25
C ALA A 113 8.41 6.74 22.48
N MET A 114 9.04 5.58 22.28
CA MET A 114 9.59 4.78 23.38
C MET A 114 10.69 5.52 24.13
N SER A 115 11.54 6.30 23.43
CA SER A 115 12.57 7.12 24.08
C SER A 115 12.00 8.26 24.95
N LEU A 116 10.76 8.69 24.67
CA LEU A 116 9.99 9.64 25.48
C LEU A 116 9.25 8.96 26.65
N GLY A 117 9.49 7.67 26.88
CA GLY A 117 8.89 6.87 27.95
C GLY A 117 7.46 6.43 27.65
N ALA A 118 7.06 6.36 26.38
CA ALA A 118 5.76 5.83 26.00
C ALA A 118 5.68 4.31 26.20
N ASP A 119 4.52 3.82 26.64
CA ASP A 119 4.20 2.38 26.64
C ASP A 119 3.66 1.95 25.28
N TYR A 120 2.97 2.85 24.58
CA TYR A 120 2.34 2.59 23.28
C TYR A 120 2.48 3.76 22.31
N VAL A 121 2.32 3.44 21.03
CA VAL A 121 2.07 4.40 19.96
C VAL A 121 0.66 4.25 19.43
N ALA A 122 0.04 5.36 19.04
CA ALA A 122 -1.27 5.33 18.40
C ALA A 122 -1.31 6.15 17.13
N THR A 123 -2.21 5.75 16.23
CA THR A 123 -2.44 6.41 14.95
C THR A 123 -3.93 6.48 14.65
N GLY A 124 -4.33 7.40 13.79
CA GLY A 124 -5.69 7.50 13.26
C GLY A 124 -5.98 6.50 12.13
N HIS A 125 -5.45 5.28 12.19
CA HIS A 125 -5.75 4.27 11.15
C HIS A 125 -7.07 3.55 11.45
N TYR A 126 -7.86 3.34 10.40
CA TYR A 126 -9.09 2.52 10.41
C TYR A 126 -8.75 1.03 10.33
N CYS A 127 -8.20 0.49 11.40
CA CYS A 127 -7.97 -0.94 11.59
C CYS A 127 -8.12 -1.28 13.08
N ARG A 128 -8.28 -2.55 13.40
CA ARG A 128 -8.46 -3.02 14.77
C ARG A 128 -7.31 -3.93 15.16
N LYS A 129 -7.07 -4.04 16.47
CA LYS A 129 -6.11 -4.97 17.06
C LYS A 129 -6.85 -5.96 17.92
N GLY A 130 -6.69 -7.24 17.64
CA GLY A 130 -7.15 -8.35 18.48
C GLY A 130 -6.00 -9.04 19.18
N THR A 131 -6.32 -9.97 20.08
CA THR A 131 -5.36 -10.90 20.65
C THR A 131 -5.95 -12.30 20.69
N VAL A 132 -5.11 -13.30 20.45
CA VAL A 132 -5.42 -14.72 20.67
C VAL A 132 -4.34 -15.33 21.53
N GLU A 133 -4.74 -16.19 22.45
CA GLU A 133 -3.80 -16.96 23.27
C GLU A 133 -3.58 -18.33 22.62
N LYS A 134 -2.31 -18.67 22.36
CA LYS A 134 -1.91 -19.97 21.83
C LYS A 134 -0.69 -20.44 22.59
N GLU A 135 -0.77 -21.65 23.16
CA GLU A 135 0.32 -22.25 23.95
C GLU A 135 0.82 -21.34 25.10
N GLY A 136 -0.08 -20.58 25.73
CA GLY A 136 0.25 -19.64 26.81
C GLY A 136 0.98 -18.38 26.36
N LYS A 137 1.06 -18.12 25.05
CA LYS A 137 1.60 -16.87 24.48
C LYS A 137 0.46 -16.05 23.88
N GLU A 138 0.46 -14.75 24.21
CA GLU A 138 -0.41 -13.78 23.56
C GLU A 138 0.13 -13.46 22.16
N ILE A 139 -0.71 -13.60 21.14
CA ILE A 139 -0.41 -13.27 19.75
C ILE A 139 -1.34 -12.13 19.33
N TYR A 140 -0.78 -11.07 18.78
CA TYR A 140 -1.53 -9.91 18.31
C TYR A 140 -2.08 -10.15 16.90
N GLN A 141 -3.33 -9.76 16.69
CA GLN A 141 -4.02 -9.86 15.40
C GLN A 141 -4.20 -8.46 14.80
N LEU A 142 -3.97 -8.33 13.50
CA LEU A 142 -4.38 -7.17 12.73
C LEU A 142 -5.72 -7.45 12.08
N LEU A 143 -6.73 -6.68 12.46
CA LEU A 143 -8.11 -6.85 12.01
C LEU A 143 -8.53 -5.68 11.11
N ALA A 144 -9.38 -5.96 10.12
CA ALA A 144 -10.00 -4.94 9.28
C ALA A 144 -10.78 -3.93 10.13
N GLY A 145 -10.77 -2.65 9.74
CA GLY A 145 -11.60 -1.63 10.37
C GLY A 145 -13.10 -1.92 10.22
N LYS A 146 -13.91 -1.51 11.20
CA LYS A 146 -15.37 -1.70 11.16
C LYS A 146 -16.03 -1.00 9.96
N ASP A 147 -15.46 0.13 9.54
CA ASP A 147 -15.86 0.81 8.31
C ASP A 147 -15.17 0.20 7.09
N GLY A 148 -15.87 -0.71 6.39
CA GLY A 148 -15.33 -1.37 5.21
C GLY A 148 -14.91 -0.43 4.06
N ASN A 149 -15.42 0.80 4.00
CA ASN A 149 -15.02 1.79 2.97
C ASN A 149 -13.74 2.54 3.33
N LYS A 150 -13.34 2.46 4.59
CA LYS A 150 -12.19 3.17 5.17
C LYS A 150 -11.16 2.23 5.77
N ASP A 151 -11.44 0.92 5.84
CA ASP A 151 -10.51 -0.13 6.29
C ASP A 151 -9.10 0.08 5.72
N GLN A 152 -8.17 0.45 6.59
CA GLN A 152 -6.78 0.71 6.24
C GLN A 152 -5.86 -0.45 6.56
N SER A 153 -6.39 -1.58 7.06
CA SER A 153 -5.59 -2.75 7.46
C SER A 153 -4.63 -3.24 6.36
N TYR A 154 -5.02 -3.11 5.08
CA TYR A 154 -4.13 -3.36 3.93
C TYR A 154 -2.81 -2.59 3.99
N PHE A 155 -2.80 -1.33 4.42
CA PHE A 155 -1.57 -0.54 4.52
C PHE A 155 -0.71 -0.90 5.75
N LEU A 156 -1.24 -1.68 6.68
CA LEU A 156 -0.55 -2.16 7.87
C LEU A 156 -0.22 -3.66 7.78
N CYS A 157 -0.43 -4.28 6.61
CA CYS A 157 -0.26 -5.73 6.41
C CYS A 157 1.19 -6.25 6.59
N GLN A 158 2.14 -5.32 6.77
CA GLN A 158 3.57 -5.57 6.95
C GLN A 158 4.06 -5.25 8.38
N LEU A 159 3.14 -5.07 9.35
CA LEU A 159 3.51 -4.90 10.75
C LEU A 159 3.92 -6.23 11.39
N SER A 160 4.96 -6.21 12.22
CA SER A 160 5.38 -7.36 13.03
C SER A 160 4.56 -7.51 14.32
N GLN A 161 4.71 -8.66 14.99
CA GLN A 161 4.16 -8.87 16.34
C GLN A 161 4.68 -7.84 17.35
N ASP A 162 5.97 -7.50 17.29
CA ASP A 162 6.55 -6.48 18.18
C ASP A 162 5.92 -5.10 17.95
N GLN A 163 5.74 -4.70 16.69
CA GLN A 163 5.11 -3.43 16.33
C GLN A 163 3.64 -3.40 16.77
N LEU A 164 2.88 -4.47 16.54
CA LEU A 164 1.49 -4.58 16.96
C LEU A 164 1.32 -4.58 18.48
N SER A 165 2.24 -5.20 19.22
CA SER A 165 2.21 -5.21 20.69
C SER A 165 2.18 -3.79 21.27
N LYS A 166 2.89 -2.86 20.62
CA LYS A 166 3.02 -1.45 21.02
C LYS A 166 2.03 -0.51 20.31
N ALA A 167 1.27 -0.98 19.33
CA ALA A 167 0.34 -0.16 18.54
C ALA A 167 -1.08 -0.10 19.13
N LEU A 168 -1.72 1.08 19.02
CA LEU A 168 -3.13 1.31 19.33
C LEU A 168 -3.85 1.97 18.15
N PHE A 169 -5.08 1.55 17.89
CA PHE A 169 -5.93 2.03 16.80
C PHE A 169 -7.31 2.46 17.32
N PRO A 170 -7.41 3.62 17.99
CA PRO A 170 -8.61 3.96 18.77
C PRO A 170 -9.88 4.13 17.96
N ILE A 171 -9.75 4.44 16.66
CA ILE A 171 -10.88 4.69 15.76
C ILE A 171 -11.27 3.46 14.93
N GLY A 172 -10.60 2.31 15.11
CA GLY A 172 -10.86 1.08 14.34
C GLY A 172 -12.28 0.55 14.46
N GLU A 173 -12.94 0.86 15.57
CA GLU A 173 -14.33 0.48 15.89
C GLU A 173 -15.38 1.50 15.44
N LEU A 174 -14.94 2.60 14.82
CA LEU A 174 -15.80 3.71 14.41
C LEU A 174 -15.88 3.80 12.89
N THR A 175 -17.02 4.25 12.42
CA THR A 175 -17.21 4.70 11.05
C THR A 175 -16.69 6.13 10.85
N LYS A 176 -16.33 6.48 9.61
CA LYS A 176 -15.90 7.86 9.31
C LYS A 176 -16.94 8.92 9.71
N PRO A 177 -18.25 8.72 9.51
CA PRO A 177 -19.27 9.63 10.02
C PRO A 177 -19.23 9.79 11.54
N GLU A 178 -19.10 8.71 12.31
CA GLU A 178 -19.00 8.78 13.78
C GLU A 178 -17.75 9.56 14.23
N VAL A 179 -16.60 9.33 13.57
CA VAL A 179 -15.38 10.11 13.82
C VAL A 179 -15.60 11.60 13.57
N ARG A 180 -16.24 11.98 12.46
CA ARG A 180 -16.57 13.39 12.17
C ARG A 180 -17.56 13.97 13.18
N GLU A 181 -18.55 13.20 13.60
CA GLU A 181 -19.53 13.63 14.61
C GLU A 181 -18.84 13.93 15.95
N ILE A 182 -17.90 13.07 16.39
CA ILE A 182 -17.11 13.32 17.59
C ILE A 182 -16.29 14.60 17.43
N ALA A 183 -15.58 14.76 16.31
CA ALA A 183 -14.78 15.95 16.06
C ALA A 183 -15.61 17.24 16.05
N ALA A 184 -16.82 17.21 15.48
CA ALA A 184 -17.74 18.34 15.45
C ALA A 184 -18.28 18.67 16.86
N LYS A 185 -18.66 17.66 17.65
CA LYS A 185 -19.10 17.85 19.05
C LYS A 185 -18.04 18.50 19.93
N LEU A 186 -16.77 18.19 19.66
CA LEU A 186 -15.62 18.74 20.36
C LEU A 186 -15.17 20.10 19.81
N ASP A 187 -15.78 20.57 18.72
CA ASP A 187 -15.38 21.81 18.05
C ASP A 187 -13.87 21.81 17.73
N LEU A 188 -13.41 20.72 17.13
CA LEU A 188 -12.03 20.57 16.65
C LEU A 188 -11.88 21.29 15.31
N ILE A 189 -10.76 22.02 15.13
CA ILE A 189 -10.43 22.69 13.86
C ILE A 189 -10.43 21.73 12.66
N THR A 190 -10.08 20.46 12.91
CA THR A 190 -10.01 19.42 11.89
C THR A 190 -11.36 18.79 11.53
N ALA A 191 -12.47 19.13 12.20
CA ALA A 191 -13.76 18.43 12.04
C ALA A 191 -14.27 18.38 10.58
N GLU A 192 -14.16 19.51 9.87
CA GLU A 192 -14.58 19.64 8.48
C GLU A 192 -13.44 19.43 7.46
N LYS A 193 -12.21 19.19 7.94
CA LYS A 193 -11.05 19.02 7.07
C LYS A 193 -11.22 17.80 6.16
N LYS A 194 -10.87 17.95 4.89
CA LYS A 194 -10.92 16.85 3.92
C LYS A 194 -9.82 15.85 4.20
N ASP A 195 -10.09 14.58 3.90
CA ASP A 195 -9.09 13.53 4.02
C ASP A 195 -7.91 13.82 3.09
N SER A 196 -6.70 13.58 3.57
CA SER A 196 -5.48 13.70 2.76
C SER A 196 -5.57 12.76 1.55
N GLN A 197 -5.19 13.28 0.38
CA GLN A 197 -5.15 12.54 -0.88
C GLN A 197 -3.75 12.65 -1.47
N GLY A 198 -3.23 11.55 -2.03
CA GLY A 198 -1.89 11.50 -2.61
C GLY A 198 -0.99 10.49 -1.89
N LEU A 199 0.30 10.52 -2.22
CA LEU A 199 1.32 9.75 -1.51
C LEU A 199 1.48 10.30 -0.10
N CYS A 200 1.61 9.44 0.91
CA CYS A 200 1.77 9.87 2.30
C CYS A 200 2.91 10.89 2.41
N PHE A 201 2.70 12.00 3.12
CA PHE A 201 3.67 13.07 3.40
C PHE A 201 4.25 13.88 2.22
N ILE A 202 4.25 13.37 0.99
CA ILE A 202 4.69 14.10 -0.21
C ILE A 202 3.54 14.99 -0.72
N GLY A 203 2.28 14.60 -0.44
CA GLY A 203 1.09 15.36 -0.80
C GLY A 203 0.58 15.07 -2.21
N LYS A 204 -0.13 16.05 -2.80
CA LYS A 204 -0.65 15.94 -4.16
C LYS A 204 0.46 16.28 -5.15
N VAL A 205 1.20 15.25 -5.57
CA VAL A 205 2.20 15.36 -6.63
C VAL A 205 1.76 14.59 -7.87
N ARG A 206 2.15 15.07 -9.05
CA ARG A 206 2.06 14.28 -10.27
C ARG A 206 3.24 13.32 -10.28
N LEU A 207 2.96 12.04 -10.05
CA LEU A 207 4.00 11.02 -9.94
C LEU A 207 5.04 11.05 -11.09
N PRO A 208 4.68 11.23 -12.38
CA PRO A 208 5.69 11.36 -13.44
C PRO A 208 6.64 12.54 -13.25
N GLU A 209 6.13 13.70 -12.81
CA GLU A 209 6.95 14.89 -12.53
C GLU A 209 7.86 14.66 -11.31
N PHE A 210 7.34 14.00 -10.27
CA PHE A 210 8.14 13.61 -9.10
C PHE A 210 9.29 12.67 -9.50
N LEU A 211 9.00 11.65 -10.31
CA LEU A 211 10.00 10.66 -10.72
C LEU A 211 11.08 11.24 -11.66
N GLN A 212 10.76 12.31 -12.40
CA GLN A 212 11.70 12.99 -13.31
C GLN A 212 12.89 13.65 -12.62
N GLN A 213 12.81 13.86 -11.30
CA GLN A 213 13.93 14.40 -10.51
C GLN A 213 15.18 13.50 -10.55
N LYS A 214 15.00 12.17 -10.67
CA LYS A 214 16.11 11.20 -10.75
C LYS A 214 16.06 10.32 -12.00
N LEU A 215 14.87 9.98 -12.49
CA LEU A 215 14.70 9.13 -13.67
C LEU A 215 14.50 10.02 -14.89
N GLN A 216 15.52 10.13 -15.74
CA GLN A 216 15.47 10.99 -16.93
C GLN A 216 14.41 10.49 -17.93
N PRO A 217 13.59 11.38 -18.51
CA PRO A 217 12.70 11.03 -19.61
C PRO A 217 13.45 10.40 -20.78
N LYS A 218 12.93 9.29 -21.30
CA LYS A 218 13.43 8.64 -22.51
C LYS A 218 12.26 8.31 -23.41
N GLU A 219 12.28 8.84 -24.64
CA GLU A 219 11.21 8.56 -25.60
C GLU A 219 11.16 7.06 -25.94
N GLY A 220 9.97 6.48 -25.83
CA GLY A 220 9.66 5.09 -26.16
C GLY A 220 8.37 4.97 -26.97
N ILE A 221 8.01 3.75 -27.35
CA ILE A 221 6.83 3.49 -28.19
C ILE A 221 5.72 2.80 -27.42
N ILE A 222 4.48 3.12 -27.79
CA ILE A 222 3.28 2.45 -27.29
C ILE A 222 2.81 1.47 -28.35
N VAL A 223 2.73 0.19 -28.00
CA VAL A 223 2.31 -0.90 -28.89
C VAL A 223 0.98 -1.44 -28.40
N GLU A 224 -0.03 -1.42 -29.27
CA GLU A 224 -1.32 -2.06 -29.05
C GLU A 224 -1.25 -3.54 -29.45
N ILE A 225 -1.67 -4.41 -28.55
CA ILE A 225 -1.79 -5.86 -28.76
C ILE A 225 -3.30 -6.19 -28.91
N PRO A 226 -3.71 -6.92 -29.97
CA PRO A 226 -5.10 -7.37 -30.12
C PRO A 226 -5.51 -8.42 -29.08
N ALA A 227 -6.77 -8.43 -28.67
CA ALA A 227 -7.31 -9.42 -27.72
C ALA A 227 -7.32 -10.84 -28.32
N GLU A 228 -7.37 -10.96 -29.65
CA GLU A 228 -7.38 -12.21 -30.40
C GLU A 228 -5.97 -12.76 -30.68
N ALA A 229 -4.92 -12.09 -30.18
CA ALA A 229 -3.54 -12.52 -30.39
C ALA A 229 -3.35 -13.98 -29.94
N ALA A 230 -2.66 -14.76 -30.77
CA ALA A 230 -2.51 -16.20 -30.57
C ALA A 230 -1.95 -16.57 -29.18
N ILE A 231 -1.13 -15.71 -28.58
CA ILE A 231 -0.55 -15.89 -27.24
C ILE A 231 -1.59 -16.12 -26.13
N TYR A 232 -2.81 -15.61 -26.28
CA TYR A 232 -3.89 -15.79 -25.31
C TYR A 232 -4.72 -17.06 -25.52
N ASN A 233 -4.59 -17.70 -26.69
CA ASN A 233 -5.36 -18.88 -27.10
C ASN A 233 -4.48 -20.12 -27.25
N GLN A 234 -3.22 -20.07 -26.79
CA GLN A 234 -2.32 -21.22 -26.83
C GLN A 234 -2.77 -22.31 -25.85
N GLU A 235 -2.72 -23.57 -26.29
CA GLU A 235 -2.82 -24.70 -25.38
C GLU A 235 -1.72 -24.59 -24.32
N LYS A 236 -2.09 -24.82 -23.07
CA LYS A 236 -1.12 -24.83 -21.98
C LYS A 236 -0.12 -25.96 -22.26
N PRO A 237 1.19 -25.71 -22.09
CA PRO A 237 2.18 -26.75 -22.23
C PRO A 237 1.89 -27.88 -21.25
N GLN A 238 2.35 -29.09 -21.57
CA GLN A 238 2.32 -30.20 -20.62
C GLN A 238 3.38 -29.91 -19.54
N LEU A 239 2.90 -29.63 -18.32
CA LEU A 239 3.73 -29.30 -17.16
C LEU A 239 3.71 -30.48 -16.18
N ASN A 240 4.84 -30.78 -15.58
CA ASN A 240 5.07 -32.01 -14.82
C ASN A 240 4.81 -31.86 -13.31
N SER A 241 4.60 -30.63 -12.83
CA SER A 241 4.32 -30.33 -11.43
C SER A 241 3.36 -29.15 -11.27
N GLU A 242 2.76 -29.01 -10.08
CA GLU A 242 1.96 -27.84 -9.72
C GLU A 242 2.82 -26.57 -9.72
N GLU A 243 4.08 -26.65 -9.29
CA GLU A 243 5.02 -25.52 -9.29
C GLU A 243 5.28 -25.01 -10.71
N GLU A 244 5.55 -25.90 -11.67
CA GLU A 244 5.71 -25.54 -13.08
C GLU A 244 4.43 -24.89 -13.64
N ALA A 245 3.25 -25.39 -13.24
CA ALA A 245 1.96 -24.82 -13.61
C ALA A 245 1.78 -23.40 -13.06
N PHE A 246 2.08 -23.15 -11.80
CA PHE A 246 1.95 -21.83 -11.19
C PHE A 246 3.00 -20.84 -11.68
N ALA A 247 4.22 -21.31 -11.93
CA ALA A 247 5.27 -20.54 -12.61
C ALA A 247 4.79 -20.08 -14.00
N TYR A 248 4.16 -20.98 -14.76
CA TYR A 248 3.56 -20.61 -16.03
C TYR A 248 2.44 -19.57 -15.86
N GLU A 249 1.49 -19.76 -14.94
CA GLU A 249 0.36 -18.84 -14.74
C GLU A 249 0.74 -17.44 -14.21
N SER A 250 1.87 -17.33 -13.52
CA SER A 250 2.37 -16.07 -12.94
C SER A 250 3.35 -15.31 -13.85
N ARG A 251 3.95 -15.98 -14.85
CA ARG A 251 5.00 -15.43 -15.72
C ARG A 251 4.62 -14.10 -16.39
N ARG A 252 5.64 -13.31 -16.72
CA ARG A 252 5.51 -12.20 -17.67
C ARG A 252 5.31 -12.74 -19.10
N ILE A 253 4.43 -12.09 -19.86
CA ILE A 253 4.24 -12.41 -21.28
C ILE A 253 5.25 -11.60 -22.09
N ASP A 254 6.08 -12.29 -22.88
CA ASP A 254 6.99 -11.64 -23.83
C ASP A 254 6.22 -11.17 -25.07
N TYR A 255 5.79 -9.91 -25.04
CA TYR A 255 5.04 -9.29 -26.14
C TYR A 255 5.90 -8.91 -27.36
N LEU A 256 7.23 -9.01 -27.29
CA LEU A 256 8.10 -8.66 -28.42
C LEU A 256 7.90 -9.56 -29.63
N LYS A 257 7.48 -10.80 -29.36
CA LYS A 257 7.19 -11.82 -30.38
C LYS A 257 5.73 -11.81 -30.81
N VAL A 258 4.91 -10.93 -30.24
CA VAL A 258 3.48 -10.82 -30.52
C VAL A 258 3.27 -9.71 -31.55
N PRO A 259 2.60 -9.99 -32.68
CA PRO A 259 2.24 -8.95 -33.65
C PRO A 259 1.40 -7.85 -32.97
N GLY A 260 1.94 -6.63 -32.94
CA GLY A 260 1.30 -5.45 -32.35
C GLY A 260 1.37 -4.24 -33.28
N LYS A 261 0.53 -3.24 -33.01
CA LYS A 261 0.47 -1.98 -33.77
C LYS A 261 1.07 -0.85 -32.95
N VAL A 262 2.03 -0.12 -33.49
CA VAL A 262 2.50 1.13 -32.85
C VAL A 262 1.39 2.18 -32.93
N VAL A 263 0.95 2.68 -31.77
CA VAL A 263 -0.18 3.62 -31.66
C VAL A 263 0.21 4.97 -31.06
N GLY A 264 1.43 5.10 -30.53
CA GLY A 264 1.89 6.35 -29.94
C GLY A 264 3.30 6.26 -29.40
N LYS A 265 3.68 7.32 -28.68
CA LYS A 265 4.97 7.48 -28.01
C LYS A 265 4.74 7.86 -26.55
N HIS A 266 5.73 7.61 -25.71
CA HIS A 266 5.73 8.01 -24.30
C HIS A 266 7.12 8.49 -23.87
N GLN A 267 7.23 9.03 -22.66
CA GLN A 267 8.46 9.66 -22.14
C GLN A 267 9.28 8.75 -21.20
N GLY A 268 9.01 7.45 -21.19
CA GLY A 268 9.66 6.47 -20.31
C GLY A 268 8.67 5.41 -19.84
N ALA A 269 9.02 4.13 -19.95
CA ALA A 269 8.11 3.02 -19.62
C ALA A 269 7.88 2.91 -18.10
N HIS A 270 8.87 3.30 -17.31
CA HIS A 270 8.84 3.32 -15.84
C HIS A 270 7.79 4.27 -15.25
N TYR A 271 7.24 5.22 -16.00
CA TYR A 271 6.16 6.11 -15.52
C TYR A 271 4.76 5.49 -15.60
N PHE A 272 4.66 4.26 -16.10
CA PHE A 272 3.41 3.59 -16.37
C PHE A 272 3.24 2.38 -15.47
N THR A 273 1.98 2.06 -15.17
CA THR A 273 1.63 0.89 -14.35
C THR A 273 0.61 0.03 -15.06
N LYS A 274 0.73 -1.29 -14.92
CA LYS A 274 -0.24 -2.23 -15.48
C LYS A 274 -1.67 -1.91 -15.01
N GLY A 275 -2.62 -1.99 -15.93
CA GLY A 275 -4.02 -1.61 -15.73
C GLY A 275 -4.30 -0.10 -15.78
N GLN A 276 -3.29 0.75 -15.97
CA GLN A 276 -3.49 2.19 -16.15
C GLN A 276 -4.20 2.49 -17.47
N ARG A 277 -5.21 3.36 -17.42
CA ARG A 277 -5.96 3.87 -18.58
C ARG A 277 -5.58 5.30 -18.97
N LYS A 278 -5.39 6.16 -17.97
CA LYS A 278 -5.17 7.61 -18.17
C LYS A 278 -3.69 7.90 -18.42
N GLY A 279 -3.38 9.03 -19.06
CA GLY A 279 -2.01 9.50 -19.26
C GLY A 279 -1.28 8.90 -20.46
N LEU A 280 -1.93 8.06 -21.27
CA LEU A 280 -1.35 7.52 -22.50
C LEU A 280 -1.31 8.56 -23.64
N ASN A 281 -2.21 9.55 -23.63
CA ASN A 281 -2.36 10.55 -24.71
C ASN A 281 -2.52 9.93 -26.12
N VAL A 282 -3.04 8.70 -26.18
CA VAL A 282 -3.39 7.97 -27.42
C VAL A 282 -4.91 7.94 -27.55
N GLY A 283 -5.42 8.26 -28.74
CA GLY A 283 -6.85 8.25 -29.06
C GLY A 283 -7.14 7.58 -30.40
N GLY A 284 -8.42 7.53 -30.79
CA GLY A 284 -8.85 6.94 -32.07
C GLY A 284 -9.08 5.43 -32.05
N THR A 285 -9.11 4.80 -30.87
CA THR A 285 -9.47 3.40 -30.67
C THR A 285 -10.97 3.24 -30.37
N LYS A 286 -11.53 2.05 -30.61
CA LYS A 286 -12.95 1.75 -30.37
C LYS A 286 -13.27 1.73 -28.88
N GLU A 287 -12.40 1.11 -28.10
CA GLU A 287 -12.45 1.09 -26.64
C GLU A 287 -11.22 1.77 -26.04
N PRO A 288 -11.28 2.24 -24.78
CA PRO A 288 -10.11 2.82 -24.11
C PRO A 288 -8.96 1.83 -24.03
N LEU A 289 -7.73 2.33 -24.23
CA LEU A 289 -6.53 1.55 -24.02
C LEU A 289 -6.19 1.41 -22.53
N PHE A 290 -5.79 0.21 -22.15
CA PHE A 290 -5.24 -0.13 -20.84
C PHE A 290 -3.83 -0.69 -21.02
N ILE A 291 -2.93 -0.36 -20.11
CA ILE A 291 -1.57 -0.89 -20.11
C ILE A 291 -1.63 -2.36 -19.66
N ILE A 292 -1.14 -3.27 -20.50
CA ILE A 292 -1.13 -4.70 -20.21
C ILE A 292 0.25 -5.18 -19.75
N GLU A 293 1.31 -4.48 -20.16
CA GLU A 293 2.69 -4.76 -19.75
C GLU A 293 3.60 -3.57 -20.05
N THR A 294 4.73 -3.50 -19.34
CA THR A 294 5.82 -2.55 -19.60
C THR A 294 7.15 -3.27 -19.73
N ASP A 295 7.95 -2.86 -20.71
CA ASP A 295 9.33 -3.31 -20.91
C ASP A 295 10.25 -2.09 -20.75
N VAL A 296 10.86 -1.94 -19.57
CA VAL A 296 11.72 -0.79 -19.25
C VAL A 296 13.07 -0.85 -19.96
N GLU A 297 13.59 -2.05 -20.22
CA GLU A 297 14.87 -2.22 -20.92
C GLU A 297 14.77 -1.76 -22.37
N LYS A 298 13.70 -2.17 -23.06
CA LYS A 298 13.43 -1.77 -24.45
C LYS A 298 12.65 -0.47 -24.56
N ASN A 299 12.19 0.07 -23.43
CA ASN A 299 11.39 1.27 -23.32
C ASN A 299 10.11 1.20 -24.18
N ILE A 300 9.31 0.14 -23.95
CA ILE A 300 8.05 -0.12 -24.66
C ILE A 300 6.92 -0.23 -23.65
N VAL A 301 5.78 0.39 -23.96
CA VAL A 301 4.52 0.20 -23.23
C VAL A 301 3.56 -0.60 -24.11
N TYR A 302 3.13 -1.76 -23.61
CA TYR A 302 2.12 -2.58 -24.28
C TYR A 302 0.73 -2.22 -23.78
N THR A 303 -0.21 -2.05 -24.70
CA THR A 303 -1.60 -1.70 -24.40
C THR A 303 -2.57 -2.67 -25.06
N GLY A 304 -3.77 -2.78 -24.49
CA GLY A 304 -4.89 -3.53 -25.05
C GLY A 304 -6.18 -2.73 -24.93
N GLN A 305 -7.11 -2.91 -25.87
CA GLN A 305 -8.41 -2.25 -25.84
C GLN A 305 -9.36 -2.92 -24.84
N GLY A 306 -10.03 -2.10 -24.02
CA GLY A 306 -11.05 -2.55 -23.07
C GLY A 306 -10.48 -3.08 -21.74
N ASN A 307 -11.29 -3.03 -20.68
CA ASN A 307 -10.89 -3.51 -19.35
C ASN A 307 -10.99 -5.04 -19.20
N GLN A 308 -11.51 -5.73 -20.21
CA GLN A 308 -11.58 -7.20 -20.31
C GLN A 308 -10.50 -7.79 -21.21
N HIS A 309 -9.51 -6.98 -21.62
CA HIS A 309 -8.43 -7.47 -22.46
C HIS A 309 -7.68 -8.64 -21.77
N PRO A 310 -7.48 -9.79 -22.44
CA PRO A 310 -6.92 -10.99 -21.79
C PRO A 310 -5.52 -10.76 -21.21
N GLY A 311 -4.71 -9.91 -21.84
CA GLY A 311 -3.38 -9.53 -21.31
C GLY A 311 -3.38 -8.81 -19.95
N LEU A 312 -4.54 -8.37 -19.46
CA LEU A 312 -4.67 -7.82 -18.11
C LEU A 312 -4.78 -8.90 -17.04
N PHE A 313 -5.23 -10.11 -17.36
CA PHE A 313 -5.63 -11.09 -16.36
C PHE A 313 -4.55 -12.15 -16.13
N LYS A 314 -4.32 -12.50 -14.87
CA LYS A 314 -3.48 -13.62 -14.45
C LYS A 314 -4.21 -14.42 -13.37
N LYS A 315 -3.99 -15.73 -13.34
CA LYS A 315 -4.57 -16.61 -12.32
C LYS A 315 -3.68 -16.75 -11.08
N ALA A 316 -2.37 -16.57 -11.23
CA ALA A 316 -1.42 -16.68 -10.14
C ALA A 316 -0.47 -15.48 -10.09
N LEU A 317 0.12 -15.26 -8.92
CA LEU A 317 1.26 -14.38 -8.70
C LEU A 317 2.32 -15.11 -7.87
N PHE A 318 3.55 -14.60 -7.89
CA PHE A 318 4.67 -15.13 -7.14
C PHE A 318 5.19 -14.11 -6.12
N ILE A 319 5.71 -14.61 -5.01
CA ILE A 319 6.36 -13.84 -3.94
C ILE A 319 7.65 -14.58 -3.57
N ALA A 320 8.79 -13.90 -3.63
CA ALA A 320 10.06 -14.46 -3.17
C ALA A 320 10.03 -14.65 -1.64
N ASN A 321 10.75 -15.64 -1.11
CA ASN A 321 10.71 -15.96 0.33
C ASN A 321 11.08 -14.79 1.24
N ASP A 322 12.04 -13.95 0.84
CA ASP A 322 12.46 -12.76 1.58
C ASP A 322 11.46 -11.60 1.52
N GLU A 323 10.48 -11.69 0.62
CA GLU A 323 9.37 -10.74 0.47
C GLU A 323 8.07 -11.23 1.12
N VAL A 324 8.05 -12.43 1.71
CA VAL A 324 6.92 -12.97 2.47
C VAL A 324 6.95 -12.43 3.90
N HIS A 325 5.84 -11.87 4.35
CA HIS A 325 5.66 -11.37 5.71
C HIS A 325 4.43 -12.00 6.37
N TRP A 326 4.64 -12.68 7.49
CA TRP A 326 3.55 -13.18 8.32
C TRP A 326 3.36 -12.27 9.52
N ILE A 327 2.13 -11.78 9.71
CA ILE A 327 1.71 -11.22 10.99
C ILE A 327 1.49 -12.37 11.96
N ARG A 328 0.78 -13.40 11.51
CA ARG A 328 0.55 -14.65 12.23
C ARG A 328 1.66 -15.64 11.94
N GLU A 329 2.82 -15.39 12.52
CA GLU A 329 4.02 -16.24 12.39
C GLU A 329 3.72 -17.71 12.80
N ASP A 330 2.78 -17.93 13.71
CA ASP A 330 2.32 -19.25 14.16
C ASP A 330 1.48 -20.01 13.12
N LEU A 331 1.14 -19.36 12.00
CA LEU A 331 0.42 -19.90 10.85
C LEU A 331 1.29 -19.91 9.58
N ALA A 332 2.57 -19.52 9.68
CA ALA A 332 3.47 -19.49 8.55
C ALA A 332 3.63 -20.89 7.94
N LEU A 333 3.57 -20.94 6.61
CA LEU A 333 3.64 -22.18 5.84
C LEU A 333 5.07 -22.70 5.75
N GLN A 334 5.23 -24.03 5.79
CA GLN A 334 6.47 -24.71 5.44
C GLN A 334 6.46 -25.13 3.97
N GLU A 335 7.62 -25.50 3.44
CA GLU A 335 7.73 -26.02 2.08
C GLU A 335 6.77 -27.21 1.86
N GLY A 336 5.92 -27.12 0.82
CA GLY A 336 4.91 -28.10 0.49
C GLY A 336 3.52 -27.84 1.10
N ASP A 337 3.42 -26.92 2.06
CA ASP A 337 2.13 -26.56 2.66
C ASP A 337 1.30 -25.66 1.75
N LYS A 338 -0.02 -25.68 1.99
CA LYS A 338 -0.99 -24.80 1.34
C LYS A 338 -2.06 -24.31 2.29
N MET A 339 -2.61 -23.13 1.99
CA MET A 339 -3.68 -22.52 2.79
C MET A 339 -4.70 -21.82 1.91
N GLU A 340 -5.98 -22.14 2.10
CA GLU A 340 -7.08 -21.39 1.50
C GLU A 340 -7.28 -20.07 2.26
N VAL A 341 -7.35 -18.97 1.53
CA VAL A 341 -7.43 -17.63 2.08
C VAL A 341 -8.35 -16.74 1.25
N MET A 342 -8.70 -15.59 1.81
CA MET A 342 -9.19 -14.46 1.06
C MET A 342 -8.04 -13.48 0.82
N ALA A 343 -7.80 -13.05 -0.41
CA ALA A 343 -6.68 -12.16 -0.75
C ALA A 343 -7.13 -10.92 -1.53
N ARG A 344 -6.36 -9.83 -1.41
CA ARG A 344 -6.45 -8.65 -2.26
C ARG A 344 -5.06 -8.20 -2.68
N ILE A 345 -4.92 -7.71 -3.90
CA ILE A 345 -3.65 -7.25 -4.48
C ILE A 345 -3.55 -5.72 -4.55
N ARG A 346 -4.64 -5.02 -4.19
CA ARG A 346 -4.75 -3.57 -4.21
C ARG A 346 -5.71 -3.08 -3.14
N TYR A 347 -5.44 -1.88 -2.62
CA TYR A 347 -6.32 -1.20 -1.68
C TYR A 347 -7.73 -1.02 -2.29
N ARG A 348 -8.78 -1.30 -1.49
CA ARG A 348 -10.21 -1.27 -1.87
C ARG A 348 -10.67 -2.28 -2.91
N GLN A 349 -9.79 -3.16 -3.37
CA GLN A 349 -10.25 -4.32 -4.12
C GLN A 349 -11.05 -5.24 -3.20
N PRO A 350 -12.24 -5.73 -3.62
CA PRO A 350 -12.95 -6.76 -2.89
C PRO A 350 -12.08 -8.00 -2.71
N LEU A 351 -12.14 -8.63 -1.54
CA LEU A 351 -11.43 -9.87 -1.27
C LEU A 351 -11.80 -10.96 -2.28
N GLN A 352 -10.80 -11.70 -2.73
CA GLN A 352 -10.91 -12.79 -3.71
C GLN A 352 -10.44 -14.08 -3.09
N LYS A 353 -11.11 -15.19 -3.39
CA LYS A 353 -10.67 -16.51 -2.95
C LYS A 353 -9.35 -16.86 -3.63
N ALA A 354 -8.39 -17.32 -2.85
CA ALA A 354 -7.09 -17.77 -3.31
C ALA A 354 -6.55 -18.91 -2.45
N THR A 355 -5.59 -19.63 -2.98
CA THR A 355 -4.80 -20.62 -2.25
C THR A 355 -3.34 -20.20 -2.26
N LEU A 356 -2.74 -20.13 -1.08
CA LEU A 356 -1.30 -19.98 -0.89
C LEU A 356 -0.65 -21.34 -1.08
N HIS A 357 0.42 -21.43 -1.87
CA HIS A 357 1.23 -22.62 -2.05
C HIS A 357 2.70 -22.28 -1.79
N GLN A 358 3.27 -22.82 -0.71
CA GLN A 358 4.66 -22.56 -0.32
C GLN A 358 5.59 -23.59 -0.99
N PHE A 359 6.54 -23.11 -1.77
CA PHE A 359 7.60 -23.91 -2.38
C PHE A 359 8.97 -23.45 -1.86
N LYS A 360 10.02 -24.12 -2.32
CA LYS A 360 11.39 -23.85 -1.89
C LYS A 360 11.86 -22.44 -2.22
N GLU A 361 11.57 -21.94 -3.43
CA GLU A 361 12.08 -20.65 -3.91
C GLU A 361 11.16 -19.47 -3.56
N GLY A 362 9.91 -19.76 -3.15
CA GLY A 362 8.93 -18.73 -2.84
C GLY A 362 7.52 -19.28 -2.72
N MET A 363 6.56 -18.38 -2.66
CA MET A 363 5.14 -18.69 -2.51
C MET A 363 4.36 -18.26 -3.76
N TYR A 364 3.50 -19.15 -4.25
CA TYR A 364 2.48 -18.79 -5.24
C TYR A 364 1.16 -18.49 -4.56
N VAL A 365 0.51 -17.40 -4.98
CA VAL A 365 -0.88 -17.11 -4.62
C VAL A 365 -1.74 -17.34 -5.85
N VAL A 366 -2.57 -18.38 -5.80
CA VAL A 366 -3.38 -18.85 -6.92
C VAL A 366 -4.83 -18.49 -6.67
N PHE A 367 -5.40 -17.61 -7.50
CA PHE A 367 -6.78 -17.17 -7.38
C PHE A 367 -7.75 -18.16 -8.02
N GLU A 368 -8.95 -18.29 -7.45
CA GLU A 368 -10.03 -19.08 -8.04
C GLU A 368 -10.44 -18.48 -9.40
N ASN A 369 -10.59 -17.15 -9.44
CA ASN A 369 -10.88 -16.38 -10.65
C ASN A 369 -9.68 -15.51 -11.04
N PRO A 370 -9.36 -15.37 -12.35
CA PRO A 370 -8.27 -14.51 -12.80
C PRO A 370 -8.41 -13.06 -12.33
N GLN A 371 -7.31 -12.48 -11.87
CA GLN A 371 -7.25 -11.13 -11.37
C GLN A 371 -6.68 -10.20 -12.44
N SER A 372 -7.36 -9.07 -12.65
CA SER A 372 -6.90 -8.02 -13.54
C SER A 372 -5.67 -7.33 -12.93
N ALA A 373 -4.73 -6.92 -13.78
CA ALA A 373 -3.59 -6.06 -13.50
C ALA A 373 -2.84 -6.38 -12.20
N ILE A 374 -2.49 -7.66 -12.00
CA ILE A 374 -1.45 -8.07 -11.05
C ILE A 374 -0.16 -7.32 -11.42
N THR A 375 0.36 -6.52 -10.50
CA THR A 375 1.45 -5.57 -10.75
C THR A 375 2.58 -5.82 -9.77
N GLU A 376 3.79 -5.98 -10.29
CA GLU A 376 4.98 -6.21 -9.47
C GLU A 376 5.36 -4.97 -8.66
N GLY A 377 5.91 -5.19 -7.46
CA GLY A 377 6.19 -4.14 -6.47
C GLY A 377 4.98 -3.73 -5.62
N GLN A 378 3.75 -4.09 -6.02
CA GLN A 378 2.57 -4.01 -5.13
C GLN A 378 2.56 -5.17 -4.14
N PHE A 379 1.69 -5.09 -3.14
CA PHE A 379 1.53 -6.11 -2.12
C PHE A 379 0.28 -6.93 -2.38
N VAL A 380 0.36 -8.25 -2.17
CA VAL A 380 -0.82 -9.06 -1.87
C VAL A 380 -0.95 -9.18 -0.35
N ALA A 381 -2.16 -9.01 0.17
CA ALA A 381 -2.48 -9.28 1.57
C ALA A 381 -3.51 -10.40 1.64
N TRP A 382 -3.28 -11.39 2.51
CA TRP A 382 -4.19 -12.53 2.71
C TRP A 382 -4.81 -12.52 4.11
N HIS A 383 -6.06 -12.97 4.13
CA HIS A 383 -6.99 -12.79 5.23
C HIS A 383 -7.71 -14.10 5.56
N GLN A 384 -8.07 -14.24 6.83
CA GLN A 384 -9.07 -15.18 7.32
C GLN A 384 -10.18 -14.40 8.02
N GLY A 385 -11.36 -14.35 7.40
CA GLY A 385 -12.44 -13.47 7.88
C GLY A 385 -12.00 -12.00 7.87
N GLU A 386 -12.03 -11.35 9.03
CA GLU A 386 -11.61 -9.95 9.20
C GLU A 386 -10.11 -9.80 9.52
N GLU A 387 -9.41 -10.89 9.83
CA GLU A 387 -8.00 -10.87 10.21
C GLU A 387 -7.09 -10.90 8.98
N ILE A 388 -6.05 -10.06 8.98
CA ILE A 388 -4.91 -10.17 8.07
C ILE A 388 -3.90 -11.11 8.69
N LEU A 389 -3.58 -12.20 7.99
CA LEU A 389 -2.60 -13.17 8.46
C LEU A 389 -1.18 -12.81 8.00
N GLY A 390 -1.06 -12.22 6.82
CA GLY A 390 0.22 -11.85 6.22
C GLY A 390 0.08 -11.15 4.88
N SER A 391 1.22 -10.83 4.28
CA SER A 391 1.33 -10.19 2.98
C SER A 391 2.68 -10.46 2.33
N GLY A 392 2.84 -10.08 1.06
CA GLY A 392 4.15 -10.06 0.43
C GLY A 392 4.20 -9.25 -0.84
N VAL A 393 5.42 -8.90 -1.26
CA VAL A 393 5.64 -8.09 -2.47
C VAL A 393 5.55 -8.98 -3.71
N ILE A 394 4.73 -8.55 -4.65
CA ILE A 394 4.53 -9.25 -5.93
C ILE A 394 5.81 -9.13 -6.76
N ALA A 395 6.33 -10.27 -7.21
CA ALA A 395 7.54 -10.41 -7.99
C ALA A 395 7.27 -10.85 -9.44
#